data_AF-A0A0R3RSC4-F1
#
_entry.id   AF-A0A0R3RSC4-F1
#
_cell.length_a   1.000
_cell.length_b   1.000
_cell.length_c   1.000
_cell.angle_alpha   90.00
_cell.angle_beta   90.00
_cell.angle_gamma   90.00
#
_symmetry.space_group_name_H-M   'P 1'
#
loop_
_entity.id
_entity.type
_entity.pdbx_description
1 polymer ?
#
loop_
_entity_poly.entity_id
_entity_poly.type
_entity_poly.pdbx_seq_one_letter_code
_entity_poly.pdbx_strand_id
1 'polypeptide(L)'
;MRNGTTQAEVLLFQTIGPMSLILRNVAVPGILHIFLCALHISIWLTFVLDLLFIVVPMVLTLTLFSDYIPLLLLAQMIILLIFVIILTCDYYFIKRRKRTYCDLFHQINDDDYSPTKFVTYMRFYALLATAVAILAVDFEIFPRRFAKTSIFGRSVMDVGTATFVYCFAVVDVFRHYPGRVKNGIQKQRYCPLKPSSGVVLIVLGIARTLLLHFTNYQYQINEYGMHWNFFITLGLLRLVVNFLGRRYHLLLGIIIAFTYQYFLTKRNLQEYLISNKTKRKDFVSKNREGIFSFCGYLSIYYLASAIANFLFTEISDQDYCDPLINFNVTEKRRRIKVWFYRSFQLLLLTAVVFVAQELAIKFVGPPSRRIANVPYILEMMNLNKKLSTGKHTQLEVHSETKIVVDNDENSLEILKPFLVDSINQQGLLFFVLANMLTGLVNKCINTSSVKNHYHATALITVYMCTCVIAVHLFTRLRKKINCENFWSGARSSRNDNSLPCSSVLVQNEEVEVKTPVVKVICFCEKVRNYEDNILYSVCIVKYISIYLTRNCSSTSSTFTNIL
;
A
#
# COMPACT_ATOMS: atom_id res chain seq x y z
N MET A 1 -7.83 31.08 -16.01
CA MET A 1 -8.37 29.71 -15.86
C MET A 1 -7.21 28.81 -15.46
N ARG A 2 -7.35 27.99 -14.39
CA ARG A 2 -6.29 27.06 -13.98
C ARG A 2 -6.30 25.86 -14.94
N ASN A 3 -5.53 25.93 -16.02
CA ASN A 3 -5.43 24.86 -17.03
C ASN A 3 -4.61 23.64 -16.56
N GLY A 4 -4.27 23.59 -15.26
CA GLY A 4 -3.58 22.46 -14.65
C GLY A 4 -2.11 22.35 -15.08
N THR A 5 -1.65 21.13 -15.29
CA THR A 5 -0.28 20.71 -15.62
C THR A 5 -0.28 19.77 -16.85
N THR A 6 0.88 19.28 -17.27
CA THR A 6 1.07 18.32 -18.37
C THR A 6 0.94 16.87 -17.89
N GLN A 7 0.59 15.95 -18.79
CA GLN A 7 0.55 14.51 -18.48
C GLN A 7 1.93 13.98 -18.07
N ALA A 8 3.02 14.51 -18.64
CA ALA A 8 4.38 14.14 -18.31
C ALA A 8 4.74 14.49 -16.85
N GLU A 9 4.36 15.68 -16.38
CA GLU A 9 4.61 16.09 -14.99
C GLU A 9 3.80 15.25 -14.00
N VAL A 10 2.54 14.92 -14.32
CA VAL A 10 1.73 13.98 -13.51
C VAL A 10 2.35 12.58 -13.46
N LEU A 11 2.89 12.10 -14.58
CA LEU A 11 3.61 10.82 -14.65
C LEU A 11 4.87 10.84 -13.78
N LEU A 12 5.66 11.91 -13.82
CA LEU A 12 6.85 12.07 -12.98
C LEU A 12 6.46 12.09 -11.50
N PHE A 13 5.42 12.83 -11.14
CA PHE A 13 4.86 12.82 -9.79
C PHE A 13 4.51 11.41 -9.30
N GLN A 14 3.82 10.62 -10.13
CA GLN A 14 3.43 9.25 -9.78
C GLN A 14 4.63 8.30 -9.58
N THR A 15 5.78 8.58 -10.20
CA THR A 15 6.98 7.73 -10.05
C THR A 15 7.71 7.92 -8.72
N ILE A 16 7.48 9.04 -8.02
CA ILE A 16 8.14 9.35 -6.74
C ILE A 16 7.80 8.31 -5.68
N GLY A 17 6.53 7.90 -5.59
CA GLY A 17 6.09 6.90 -4.61
C GLY A 17 6.86 5.58 -4.75
N PRO A 18 6.76 4.88 -5.88
CA PRO A 18 7.51 3.65 -6.12
C PRO A 18 9.00 3.77 -5.86
N MET A 19 9.65 4.85 -6.33
CA MET A 19 11.08 5.08 -6.12
C MET A 19 11.43 5.26 -4.65
N SER A 20 10.61 6.02 -3.90
CA SER A 20 10.76 6.20 -2.45
C SER A 20 10.67 4.86 -1.71
N LEU A 21 9.78 3.95 -2.15
CA LEU A 21 9.66 2.62 -1.54
C LEU A 21 10.86 1.73 -1.83
N ILE A 22 11.32 1.73 -3.08
CA ILE A 22 12.49 0.95 -3.52
C ILE A 22 13.67 1.42 -2.69
N LEU A 23 13.92 2.72 -2.68
CA LEU A 23 14.99 3.34 -1.90
C LEU A 23 14.91 2.95 -0.42
N ARG A 24 13.73 3.08 0.21
CA ARG A 24 13.52 2.64 1.59
C ARG A 24 13.88 1.17 1.80
N ASN A 25 13.44 0.30 0.89
CA ASN A 25 13.65 -1.14 1.01
C ASN A 25 15.12 -1.54 0.85
N VAL A 26 15.96 -0.74 0.17
CA VAL A 26 17.42 -0.95 0.12
C VAL A 26 18.09 -0.33 1.34
N ALA A 27 17.75 0.93 1.59
CA ALA A 27 18.50 1.78 2.51
C ALA A 27 18.29 1.37 3.96
N VAL A 28 17.05 1.05 4.37
CA VAL A 28 16.77 0.70 5.77
C VAL A 28 17.50 -0.57 6.22
N PRO A 29 17.47 -1.67 5.46
CA PRO A 29 18.27 -2.86 5.77
C PRO A 29 19.76 -2.60 5.75
N GLY A 30 20.28 -1.86 4.77
CA GLY A 30 21.70 -1.49 4.71
C GLY A 30 22.16 -0.63 5.88
N ILE A 31 21.39 0.39 6.25
CA ILE A 31 21.63 1.23 7.42
C ILE A 31 21.60 0.36 8.69
N LEU A 32 20.55 -0.44 8.88
CA LEU A 32 20.46 -1.27 10.08
C LEU A 32 21.59 -2.31 10.15
N HIS A 33 22.06 -2.88 9.04
CA HIS A 33 23.21 -3.79 9.00
C HIS A 33 24.52 -3.10 9.42
N ILE A 34 24.80 -1.90 8.90
CA ILE A 34 26.01 -1.14 9.25
C ILE A 34 25.98 -0.71 10.72
N PHE A 35 24.80 -0.30 11.22
CA PHE A 35 24.62 0.25 12.57
C PHE A 35 24.23 -0.81 13.63
N LEU A 36 24.03 -2.07 13.25
CA LEU A 36 23.66 -3.20 14.12
C LEU A 36 24.71 -3.45 15.23
N CYS A 37 25.97 -3.08 14.98
CA CYS A 37 27.03 -3.13 15.99
C CYS A 37 26.91 -2.05 17.08
N ALA A 38 26.03 -1.05 16.93
CA ALA A 38 25.95 0.12 17.83
C ALA A 38 24.55 0.41 18.39
N LEU A 39 23.46 -0.01 17.74
CA LEU A 39 22.10 0.37 18.13
C LEU A 39 21.17 -0.85 18.26
N HIS A 40 20.42 -0.90 19.37
CA HIS A 40 19.31 -1.83 19.52
C HIS A 40 18.22 -1.49 18.49
N ILE A 41 17.91 -2.42 17.57
CA ILE A 41 16.88 -2.21 16.55
C ILE A 41 15.54 -2.06 17.26
N SER A 42 15.06 -0.82 17.37
CA SER A 42 13.71 -0.53 17.84
C SER A 42 12.78 -0.38 16.66
N ILE A 43 11.54 -0.87 16.81
CA ILE A 43 10.50 -0.69 15.80
C ILE A 43 10.20 0.78 15.49
N TRP A 44 10.46 1.66 16.47
CA TRP A 44 10.33 3.11 16.33
C TRP A 44 11.40 3.69 15.43
N LEU A 45 12.63 3.17 15.45
CA LEU A 45 13.68 3.58 14.52
C LEU A 45 13.29 3.24 13.08
N THR A 46 12.84 2.00 12.81
CA THR A 46 12.32 1.61 11.49
C THR A 46 11.17 2.50 11.05
N PHE A 47 10.26 2.84 11.95
CA PHE A 47 9.14 3.72 11.66
C PHE A 47 9.57 5.17 11.33
N VAL A 48 10.58 5.71 12.03
CA VAL A 48 11.16 7.03 11.73
C VAL A 48 11.83 7.01 10.36
N LEU A 49 12.53 5.92 10.01
CA LEU A 49 13.10 5.74 8.68
C LEU A 49 12.00 5.63 7.60
N ASP A 50 10.88 4.96 7.88
CA ASP A 50 9.71 4.95 6.98
C ASP A 50 9.19 6.38 6.74
N LEU A 51 9.07 7.19 7.80
CA LEU A 51 8.67 8.60 7.67
C LEU A 51 9.65 9.38 6.79
N LEU A 52 10.95 9.22 7.02
CA LEU A 52 12.00 9.94 6.31
C LEU A 52 12.06 9.56 4.82
N PHE A 53 12.06 8.27 4.49
CA PHE A 53 12.24 7.83 3.11
C PHE A 53 10.94 7.86 2.29
N ILE A 54 9.77 7.81 2.93
CA ILE A 54 8.49 7.69 2.23
C ILE A 54 7.65 8.97 2.35
N VAL A 55 7.46 9.51 3.55
CA VAL A 55 6.55 10.65 3.78
C VAL A 55 7.20 11.97 3.38
N VAL A 56 8.46 12.19 3.74
CA VAL A 56 9.15 13.45 3.45
C VAL A 56 9.25 13.73 1.95
N PRO A 57 9.69 12.81 1.07
CA PRO A 57 9.70 13.06 -0.37
C PRO A 57 8.31 13.38 -0.94
N MET A 58 7.26 12.71 -0.43
CA MET A 58 5.89 12.98 -0.82
C MET A 58 5.44 14.40 -0.45
N VAL A 59 5.79 14.88 0.74
CA VAL A 59 5.48 16.25 1.19
C VAL A 59 6.26 17.27 0.36
N LEU A 60 7.55 17.05 0.17
CA LEU A 60 8.43 17.95 -0.58
C LEU A 60 7.97 18.17 -2.01
N THR A 61 7.46 17.13 -2.67
CA THR A 61 7.02 17.21 -4.08
C THR A 61 5.71 17.96 -4.28
N LEU A 62 4.91 18.07 -3.23
CA LEU A 62 3.68 18.88 -3.22
C LEU A 62 3.90 20.27 -2.60
N THR A 63 5.13 20.59 -2.19
CA THR A 63 5.49 21.86 -1.53
C THR A 63 6.77 22.44 -2.16
N LEU A 64 7.90 22.47 -1.44
CA LEU A 64 9.13 23.18 -1.81
C LEU A 64 9.74 22.73 -3.15
N PHE A 65 9.64 21.45 -3.50
CA PHE A 65 10.27 20.85 -4.67
C PHE A 65 9.28 20.57 -5.80
N SER A 66 8.11 21.22 -5.82
CA SER A 66 7.11 21.00 -6.87
C SER A 66 7.61 21.32 -8.28
N ASP A 67 8.50 22.31 -8.41
CA ASP A 67 9.12 22.69 -9.70
C ASP A 67 10.31 21.79 -10.08
N TYR A 68 10.84 21.04 -9.12
CA TYR A 68 12.07 20.26 -9.24
C TYR A 68 11.85 18.76 -9.04
N ILE A 69 10.69 18.24 -9.45
CA ILE A 69 10.36 16.81 -9.37
C ILE A 69 11.43 15.91 -10.03
N PRO A 70 11.94 16.21 -11.26
CA PRO A 70 12.99 15.39 -11.86
C PRO A 70 14.27 15.36 -11.04
N LEU A 71 14.64 16.47 -10.40
CA LEU A 71 15.82 16.56 -9.55
C LEU A 71 15.69 15.68 -8.32
N LEU A 72 14.51 15.66 -7.68
CA LEU A 72 14.26 14.78 -6.54
C LEU A 72 14.31 13.30 -6.95
N LEU A 73 13.75 12.95 -8.09
CA LEU A 73 13.85 11.58 -8.63
C LEU A 73 15.31 11.21 -8.92
N LEU A 74 16.08 12.10 -9.53
CA LEU A 74 17.51 11.89 -9.76
C LEU A 74 18.26 11.67 -8.44
N ALA A 75 17.99 12.49 -7.42
CA ALA A 75 18.58 12.33 -6.09
C ALA A 75 18.22 10.97 -5.48
N GLN A 76 16.95 10.53 -5.56
CA GLN A 76 16.53 9.20 -5.10
C GLN A 76 17.27 8.08 -5.83
N MET A 77 17.48 8.22 -7.14
CA MET A 77 18.22 7.24 -7.94
C MET A 77 19.70 7.19 -7.60
N ILE A 78 20.35 8.34 -7.34
CA ILE A 78 21.75 8.39 -6.93
C ILE A 78 21.92 7.73 -5.56
N ILE A 79 21.05 8.06 -4.59
CA ILE A 79 21.11 7.45 -3.25
C ILE A 79 20.86 5.94 -3.34
N LEU A 80 19.89 5.52 -4.16
CA LEU A 80 19.62 4.11 -4.44
C LEU A 80 20.87 3.40 -4.98
N LEU A 81 21.51 3.98 -6.00
CA LEU A 81 22.71 3.43 -6.62
C LEU A 81 23.86 3.31 -5.61
N ILE A 82 24.05 4.33 -4.75
CA ILE A 82 25.07 4.30 -3.69
C ILE A 82 24.82 3.13 -2.73
N PHE A 83 23.59 2.94 -2.25
CA PHE A 83 23.28 1.82 -1.36
C PHE A 83 23.47 0.47 -2.05
N VAL A 84 23.05 0.33 -3.31
CA VAL A 84 23.25 -0.90 -4.08
C VAL A 84 24.74 -1.20 -4.26
N ILE A 85 25.57 -0.20 -4.57
CA ILE A 85 27.02 -0.36 -4.67
C ILE A 85 27.61 -0.79 -3.33
N ILE A 86 27.25 -0.12 -2.22
CA ILE A 86 27.75 -0.46 -0.87
C ILE A 86 27.40 -1.91 -0.53
N LEU A 87 26.14 -2.31 -0.70
CA LEU A 87 25.69 -3.68 -0.42
C LEU A 87 26.36 -4.71 -1.32
N THR A 88 26.58 -4.37 -2.59
CA THR A 88 27.28 -5.23 -3.55
C THR A 88 28.75 -5.39 -3.16
N CYS A 89 29.43 -4.31 -2.79
CA CYS A 89 30.80 -4.35 -2.31
C CYS A 89 30.90 -5.20 -1.03
N ASP A 90 30.04 -4.94 -0.04
CA ASP A 90 29.99 -5.71 1.21
C ASP A 90 29.78 -7.21 0.94
N TYR A 91 28.90 -7.55 -0.01
CA TYR A 91 28.71 -8.92 -0.48
C TYR A 91 29.98 -9.54 -1.06
N TYR A 92 30.66 -8.83 -1.98
CA TYR A 92 31.89 -9.31 -2.61
C TYR A 92 33.04 -9.48 -1.60
N PHE A 93 33.11 -8.62 -0.57
CA PHE A 93 34.17 -8.66 0.44
C PHE A 93 33.90 -9.70 1.56
N ILE A 94 32.65 -9.87 2.00
CA ILE A 94 32.30 -10.73 3.16
C ILE A 94 31.96 -12.17 2.75
N LYS A 95 31.27 -12.40 1.62
CA LYS A 95 30.83 -13.74 1.21
C LYS A 95 31.59 -14.22 -0.02
N ARG A 96 32.58 -15.09 0.21
CA ARG A 96 33.33 -15.84 -0.82
C ARG A 96 32.49 -16.89 -1.59
N ARG A 97 31.17 -16.71 -1.71
CA ARG A 97 30.27 -17.65 -2.41
C ARG A 97 29.72 -16.98 -3.68
N LYS A 98 30.19 -17.43 -4.84
CA LYS A 98 29.61 -17.07 -6.15
C LYS A 98 28.18 -17.60 -6.22
N ARG A 99 27.18 -16.72 -6.21
CA ARG A 99 25.81 -17.09 -6.61
C ARG A 99 25.68 -16.89 -8.11
N THR A 100 25.02 -17.83 -8.77
CA THR A 100 24.71 -17.74 -10.19
C THR A 100 23.52 -16.80 -10.37
N TYR A 101 23.43 -16.04 -11.46
CA TYR A 101 22.29 -15.13 -11.76
C TYR A 101 20.90 -15.76 -11.51
N CYS A 102 20.76 -17.08 -11.68
CA CYS A 102 19.55 -17.82 -11.32
C CYS A 102 19.12 -17.62 -9.86
N ASP A 103 20.02 -17.70 -8.87
CA ASP A 103 19.67 -17.63 -7.44
C ASP A 103 19.12 -16.26 -7.02
N LEU A 104 19.58 -15.19 -7.67
CA LEU A 104 19.07 -13.83 -7.48
C LEU A 104 17.61 -13.76 -7.94
N PHE A 105 17.31 -14.25 -9.16
CA PHE A 105 15.95 -14.30 -9.71
C PHE A 105 14.99 -15.26 -8.97
N HIS A 106 15.50 -16.25 -8.25
CA HIS A 106 14.67 -17.16 -7.46
C HIS A 106 14.06 -16.47 -6.23
N GLN A 107 14.82 -15.59 -5.59
CA GLN A 107 14.39 -14.87 -4.39
C GLN A 107 13.44 -13.69 -4.72
N ILE A 108 13.55 -13.18 -5.95
CA ILE A 108 12.59 -12.25 -6.56
C ILE A 108 11.18 -12.88 -6.65
N ASN A 109 11.10 -14.21 -6.73
CA ASN A 109 9.87 -14.98 -6.98
C ASN A 109 9.36 -15.76 -5.75
N ASP A 110 9.92 -15.53 -4.56
CA ASP A 110 9.50 -16.20 -3.31
C ASP A 110 7.99 -16.07 -3.06
N ASP A 111 7.39 -17.12 -2.49
CA ASP A 111 5.94 -17.26 -2.26
C ASP A 111 5.31 -16.18 -1.34
N ASP A 112 6.14 -15.31 -0.74
CA ASP A 112 5.71 -14.09 -0.04
C ASP A 112 5.25 -12.96 -0.99
N TYR A 113 5.57 -13.03 -2.28
CA TYR A 113 5.13 -12.06 -3.30
C TYR A 113 3.74 -12.39 -3.80
N SER A 114 2.80 -12.41 -2.87
CA SER A 114 1.38 -12.40 -3.18
C SER A 114 1.08 -11.28 -4.20
N PRO A 115 0.27 -11.53 -5.25
CA PRO A 115 -0.11 -10.52 -6.24
C PRO A 115 -0.78 -9.27 -5.62
N THR A 116 -1.12 -9.35 -4.33
CA THR A 116 -1.66 -8.29 -3.47
C THR A 116 -0.65 -7.22 -3.01
N LYS A 117 0.67 -7.47 -2.96
CA LYS A 117 1.65 -6.47 -2.44
C LYS A 117 1.70 -5.20 -3.29
N PHE A 118 1.65 -5.35 -4.61
CA PHE A 118 1.62 -4.21 -5.51
C PHE A 118 0.38 -3.30 -5.31
N VAL A 119 -0.80 -3.90 -5.17
CA VAL A 119 -2.04 -3.16 -4.89
C VAL A 119 -1.97 -2.44 -3.54
N THR A 120 -1.31 -3.09 -2.58
CA THR A 120 -1.03 -2.53 -1.25
C THR A 120 -0.17 -1.27 -1.37
N TYR A 121 0.87 -1.27 -2.21
CA TYR A 121 1.69 -0.08 -2.47
C TYR A 121 0.95 1.02 -3.22
N MET A 122 0.19 0.68 -4.27
CA MET A 122 -0.67 1.64 -4.99
C MET A 122 -1.58 2.41 -4.05
N ARG A 123 -2.32 1.65 -3.23
CA ARG A 123 -3.33 2.19 -2.34
C ARG A 123 -2.70 3.03 -1.25
N PHE A 124 -1.57 2.57 -0.72
CA PHE A 124 -0.75 3.33 0.23
C PHE A 124 -0.37 4.71 -0.33
N TYR A 125 0.23 4.74 -1.53
CA TYR A 125 0.65 6.01 -2.14
C TYR A 125 -0.52 6.92 -2.48
N ALA A 126 -1.62 6.36 -2.98
CA ALA A 126 -2.84 7.12 -3.24
C ALA A 126 -3.39 7.79 -1.97
N LEU A 127 -3.43 7.04 -0.85
CA LEU A 127 -3.86 7.57 0.45
C LEU A 127 -2.90 8.66 0.96
N LEU A 128 -1.59 8.40 0.92
CA LEU A 128 -0.58 9.33 1.40
C LEU A 128 -0.58 10.63 0.60
N ALA A 129 -0.50 10.55 -0.74
CA ALA A 129 -0.53 11.71 -1.63
C ALA A 129 -1.82 12.52 -1.46
N THR A 130 -2.97 11.85 -1.30
CA THR A 130 -4.24 12.53 -1.06
C THR A 130 -4.24 13.26 0.27
N ALA A 131 -3.76 12.64 1.35
CA ALA A 131 -3.71 13.25 2.68
C ALA A 131 -2.82 14.51 2.71
N VAL A 132 -1.68 14.49 2.01
CA VAL A 132 -0.83 15.69 1.84
C VAL A 132 -1.58 16.76 1.05
N ALA A 133 -2.13 16.39 -0.11
CA ALA A 133 -2.73 17.34 -1.04
C ALA A 133 -3.98 18.05 -0.48
N ILE A 134 -4.82 17.36 0.31
CA ILE A 134 -6.05 17.97 0.87
C ILE A 134 -5.78 19.08 1.86
N LEU A 135 -4.65 19.05 2.59
CA LEU A 135 -4.24 20.14 3.47
C LEU A 135 -3.38 21.15 2.71
N ALA A 136 -2.41 20.68 1.92
CA ALA A 136 -1.46 21.53 1.25
C ALA A 136 -2.15 22.56 0.32
N VAL A 137 -3.24 22.17 -0.35
CA VAL A 137 -3.98 23.06 -1.26
C VAL A 137 -4.47 24.36 -0.62
N ASP A 138 -4.65 24.38 0.70
CA ASP A 138 -5.11 25.57 1.43
C ASP A 138 -3.96 26.53 1.79
N PHE A 139 -2.70 26.13 1.58
CA PHE A 139 -1.52 26.98 1.72
C PHE A 139 -1.10 27.59 0.38
N GLU A 140 -0.38 28.72 0.41
CA GLU A 140 0.17 29.35 -0.78
C GLU A 140 1.31 28.56 -1.42
N ILE A 141 2.08 27.79 -0.62
CA ILE A 141 3.19 26.95 -1.10
C ILE A 141 2.74 25.84 -2.06
N PHE A 142 1.46 25.44 -2.01
CA PHE A 142 0.98 24.39 -2.90
C PHE A 142 0.79 24.93 -4.32
N PRO A 143 1.48 24.35 -5.32
CA PRO A 143 1.43 24.82 -6.69
C PRO A 143 0.00 24.73 -7.25
N ARG A 144 -0.56 25.87 -7.68
CA ARG A 144 -1.94 25.93 -8.16
C ARG A 144 -2.20 25.10 -9.42
N ARG A 145 -1.15 24.66 -10.13
CA ARG A 145 -1.23 23.71 -11.26
C ARG A 145 -1.54 22.27 -10.83
N PHE A 146 -1.25 21.88 -9.59
CA PHE A 146 -1.61 20.56 -9.03
C PHE A 146 -3.00 20.53 -8.41
N ALA A 147 -3.62 21.70 -8.21
CA ALA A 147 -4.98 21.79 -7.74
C ALA A 147 -5.97 21.29 -8.79
N LYS A 148 -7.13 20.81 -8.32
CA LYS A 148 -8.22 20.31 -9.17
C LYS A 148 -8.55 21.28 -10.29
N THR A 149 -8.73 20.75 -11.50
CA THR A 149 -9.15 21.54 -12.66
C THR A 149 -10.64 21.87 -12.55
N SER A 150 -11.02 23.08 -13.01
CA SER A 150 -12.39 23.58 -12.91
C SER A 150 -13.30 23.08 -14.02
N ILE A 151 -12.76 22.91 -15.24
CA ILE A 151 -13.52 22.47 -16.41
C ILE A 151 -12.73 21.39 -17.14
N PHE A 152 -11.65 21.74 -17.81
CA PHE A 152 -10.77 20.83 -18.55
C PHE A 152 -9.33 21.01 -18.10
N GLY A 153 -8.52 19.97 -18.29
CA GLY A 153 -7.10 19.98 -17.98
C GLY A 153 -6.68 18.75 -17.19
N ARG A 154 -5.43 18.78 -16.72
CA ARG A 154 -4.82 17.69 -15.96
C ARG A 154 -4.25 18.25 -14.68
N SER A 155 -4.42 17.53 -13.57
CA SER A 155 -3.77 17.91 -12.32
C SER A 155 -3.50 16.68 -11.49
N VAL A 156 -2.55 16.79 -10.55
CA VAL A 156 -2.26 15.74 -9.58
C VAL A 156 -3.50 15.39 -8.76
N MET A 157 -4.27 16.38 -8.32
CA MET A 157 -5.52 16.14 -7.58
C MET A 157 -6.62 15.49 -8.42
N ASP A 158 -6.60 15.64 -9.75
CA ASP A 158 -7.59 15.00 -10.63
C ASP A 158 -7.38 13.49 -10.80
N VAL A 159 -6.16 12.99 -10.54
CA VAL A 159 -5.84 11.57 -10.57
C VAL A 159 -6.45 10.82 -9.38
N GLY A 160 -6.42 11.42 -8.19
CA GLY A 160 -6.68 10.70 -6.93
C GLY A 160 -8.00 9.92 -6.91
N THR A 161 -9.09 10.55 -7.33
CA THR A 161 -10.43 9.92 -7.34
C THR A 161 -10.48 8.69 -8.25
N ALA A 162 -9.92 8.78 -9.45
CA ALA A 162 -9.83 7.65 -10.37
C ALA A 162 -8.88 6.56 -9.86
N THR A 163 -7.78 6.91 -9.18
CA THR A 163 -6.90 5.93 -8.53
C THR A 163 -7.64 5.13 -7.45
N PHE A 164 -8.47 5.77 -6.63
CA PHE A 164 -9.28 5.05 -5.64
C PHE A 164 -10.30 4.10 -6.28
N VAL A 165 -10.93 4.51 -7.39
CA VAL A 165 -11.84 3.65 -8.16
C VAL A 165 -11.08 2.47 -8.78
N TYR A 166 -9.90 2.72 -9.34
CA TYR A 166 -9.02 1.69 -9.89
C TYR A 166 -8.59 0.68 -8.82
N CYS A 167 -8.10 1.15 -7.68
CA CYS A 167 -7.74 0.29 -6.55
C CYS A 167 -8.95 -0.51 -6.05
N PHE A 168 -10.14 0.09 -6.01
CA PHE A 168 -11.36 -0.62 -5.63
C PHE A 168 -11.68 -1.76 -6.60
N ALA A 169 -11.61 -1.53 -7.92
CA ALA A 169 -11.84 -2.55 -8.94
C ALA A 169 -10.85 -3.70 -8.85
N VAL A 170 -9.57 -3.39 -8.71
CA VAL A 170 -8.50 -4.39 -8.58
C VAL A 170 -8.73 -5.25 -7.33
N VAL A 171 -8.98 -4.64 -6.18
CA VAL A 171 -9.24 -5.36 -4.91
C VAL A 171 -10.52 -6.20 -4.98
N ASP A 172 -11.58 -5.73 -5.66
CA ASP A 172 -12.82 -6.49 -5.78
C ASP A 172 -12.63 -7.78 -6.60
N VAL A 173 -11.85 -7.69 -7.70
CA VAL A 173 -11.46 -8.85 -8.51
C VAL A 173 -10.71 -9.88 -7.66
N PHE A 174 -9.71 -9.43 -6.89
CA PHE A 174 -8.96 -10.31 -6.00
C PHE A 174 -9.82 -11.03 -4.96
N ARG A 175 -10.82 -10.33 -4.41
CA ARG A 175 -11.67 -10.90 -3.36
C ARG A 175 -12.61 -11.99 -3.89
N HIS A 176 -13.02 -11.89 -5.15
CA HIS A 176 -14.04 -12.76 -5.74
C HIS A 176 -13.47 -13.75 -6.76
N TYR A 177 -12.15 -13.84 -6.90
CA TYR A 177 -11.51 -14.77 -7.84
C TYR A 177 -11.68 -16.23 -7.38
N PRO A 178 -12.12 -17.15 -8.25
CA PRO A 178 -12.24 -18.57 -7.96
C PRO A 178 -10.83 -19.19 -7.91
N GLY A 179 -10.36 -19.58 -6.73
CA GLY A 179 -9.00 -20.12 -6.58
C GLY A 179 -8.47 -20.06 -5.15
N ARG A 180 -9.03 -19.18 -4.31
CA ARG A 180 -9.01 -19.45 -2.87
C ARG A 180 -10.00 -20.55 -2.57
N VAL A 181 -9.49 -21.78 -2.53
CA VAL A 181 -10.12 -22.85 -1.78
C VAL A 181 -10.51 -22.24 -0.44
N LYS A 182 -11.80 -22.32 -0.09
CA LYS A 182 -12.26 -22.11 1.30
C LYS A 182 -11.70 -23.28 2.11
N ASN A 183 -10.39 -23.35 2.26
CA ASN A 183 -9.74 -24.33 3.10
C ASN A 183 -10.04 -23.93 4.53
N GLY A 184 -10.68 -24.86 5.24
CA GLY A 184 -10.87 -24.78 6.68
C GLY A 184 -12.14 -24.08 7.08
N ILE A 185 -13.04 -24.89 7.62
CA ILE A 185 -14.14 -24.52 8.48
C ILE A 185 -13.61 -23.61 9.61
N GLN A 186 -13.61 -22.31 9.39
CA GLN A 186 -13.80 -21.36 10.46
C GLN A 186 -15.10 -20.65 10.11
N LYS A 187 -16.21 -21.19 10.64
CA LYS A 187 -17.48 -20.46 10.79
C LYS A 187 -17.16 -19.22 11.62
N GLN A 188 -16.64 -18.19 10.96
CA GLN A 188 -16.52 -16.86 11.52
C GLN A 188 -17.96 -16.45 11.79
N ARG A 189 -18.36 -16.50 13.06
CA ARG A 189 -19.73 -16.21 13.53
C ARG A 189 -20.21 -15.01 12.72
N TYR A 190 -21.20 -15.25 11.87
CA TYR A 190 -21.91 -14.20 11.16
C TYR A 190 -22.48 -13.31 12.25
N CYS A 191 -21.83 -12.19 12.52
CA CYS A 191 -22.46 -11.12 13.26
C CYS A 191 -23.40 -10.47 12.24
N PRO A 192 -24.73 -10.63 12.36
CA PRO A 192 -25.68 -10.19 11.34
C PRO A 192 -25.68 -8.66 11.14
N LEU A 193 -24.99 -7.92 12.02
CA LEU A 193 -24.89 -6.47 12.02
C LEU A 193 -23.61 -5.89 11.41
N LYS A 194 -22.75 -6.65 10.70
CA LYS A 194 -21.60 -6.00 10.05
C LYS A 194 -22.08 -5.29 8.77
N PRO A 195 -22.21 -3.95 8.75
CA PRO A 195 -22.73 -3.25 7.59
C PRO A 195 -21.85 -3.54 6.38
N SER A 196 -22.49 -3.70 5.21
CA SER A 196 -21.73 -3.81 3.97
C SER A 196 -20.84 -2.57 3.84
N SER A 197 -19.60 -2.75 3.42
CA SER A 197 -18.66 -1.62 3.31
C SER A 197 -19.10 -0.55 2.30
N GLY A 198 -20.07 -0.84 1.43
CA GLY A 198 -20.73 0.18 0.59
C GLY A 198 -21.67 1.08 1.38
N VAL A 199 -22.47 0.51 2.29
CA VAL A 199 -23.36 1.26 3.19
C VAL A 199 -22.55 2.17 4.10
N VAL A 200 -21.43 1.68 4.65
CA VAL A 200 -20.53 2.51 5.49
C VAL A 200 -20.05 3.76 4.74
N LEU A 201 -19.70 3.63 3.44
CA LEU A 201 -19.28 4.77 2.63
C LEU A 201 -20.42 5.76 2.37
N ILE A 202 -21.63 5.28 2.12
CA ILE A 202 -22.81 6.15 1.94
C ILE A 202 -23.10 6.92 3.23
N VAL A 203 -23.09 6.24 4.39
CA VAL A 203 -23.28 6.87 5.70
C VAL A 203 -22.22 7.94 5.95
N LEU A 204 -20.95 7.64 5.69
CA LEU A 204 -19.87 8.64 5.78
C LEU A 204 -20.07 9.82 4.81
N GLY A 205 -20.59 9.55 3.62
CA GLY A 205 -20.95 10.57 2.64
C GLY A 205 -22.03 11.51 3.15
N ILE A 206 -23.10 10.97 3.75
CA ILE A 206 -24.20 11.75 4.35
C ILE A 206 -23.68 12.54 5.55
N ALA A 207 -22.91 11.89 6.44
CA ALA A 207 -22.31 12.53 7.60
C ALA A 207 -21.43 13.72 7.20
N ARG A 208 -20.61 13.58 6.14
CA ARG A 208 -19.81 14.69 5.58
C ARG A 208 -20.69 15.85 5.12
N THR A 209 -21.78 15.59 4.39
CA THR A 209 -22.66 16.66 3.92
C THR A 209 -23.34 17.41 5.06
N LEU A 210 -23.77 16.69 6.10
CA LEU A 210 -24.35 17.30 7.29
C LEU A 210 -23.31 18.14 8.05
N LEU A 211 -22.11 17.61 8.25
CA LEU A 211 -21.02 18.32 8.92
C LEU A 211 -20.67 19.63 8.22
N LEU A 212 -20.55 19.61 6.88
CA LEU A 212 -20.25 20.82 6.09
C LEU A 212 -21.38 21.84 6.19
N HIS A 213 -22.63 21.38 6.21
CA HIS A 213 -23.78 22.26 6.40
C HIS A 213 -23.77 22.92 7.79
N PHE A 214 -23.56 22.15 8.86
CA PHE A 214 -23.52 22.68 10.23
C PHE A 214 -22.31 23.58 10.50
N THR A 215 -21.19 23.34 9.84
CA THR A 215 -19.95 24.13 10.02
C THR A 215 -19.88 25.36 9.12
N ASN A 216 -20.87 25.59 8.26
CA ASN A 216 -20.88 26.66 7.26
C ASN A 216 -19.56 26.77 6.46
N TYR A 217 -18.90 25.63 6.22
CA TYR A 217 -17.63 25.59 5.51
C TYR A 217 -17.86 25.82 4.01
N GLN A 218 -17.12 26.73 3.40
CA GLN A 218 -17.24 27.00 1.97
C GLN A 218 -16.67 25.83 1.17
N TYR A 219 -17.50 25.16 0.37
CA TYR A 219 -17.08 24.07 -0.51
C TYR A 219 -17.49 24.32 -1.96
N GLN A 220 -16.75 23.73 -2.89
CA GLN A 220 -16.97 23.92 -4.32
C GLN A 220 -18.12 23.02 -4.82
N ILE A 221 -19.31 23.61 -4.96
CA ILE A 221 -20.52 22.95 -5.47
C ILE A 221 -20.30 22.34 -6.86
N ASN A 222 -19.45 22.97 -7.68
CA ASN A 222 -19.19 22.54 -9.05
C ASN A 222 -18.42 21.22 -9.16
N GLU A 223 -17.89 20.66 -8.06
CA GLU A 223 -17.18 19.37 -8.11
C GLU A 223 -18.12 18.17 -8.24
N TYR A 224 -19.08 18.05 -7.32
CA TYR A 224 -20.02 16.91 -7.26
C TYR A 224 -21.48 17.35 -7.15
N GLY A 225 -21.74 18.60 -6.75
CA GLY A 225 -23.07 19.10 -6.41
C GLY A 225 -23.16 19.57 -4.97
N MET A 226 -24.39 19.88 -4.55
CA MET A 226 -24.64 20.38 -3.19
C MET A 226 -24.64 19.28 -2.13
N HIS A 227 -25.24 18.13 -2.42
CA HIS A 227 -25.42 17.02 -1.48
C HIS A 227 -24.65 15.76 -1.89
N TRP A 228 -23.93 15.80 -3.00
CA TRP A 228 -23.15 14.67 -3.49
C TRP A 228 -21.68 14.83 -3.16
N ASN A 229 -21.00 13.73 -2.85
CA ASN A 229 -19.56 13.70 -2.69
C ASN A 229 -18.97 12.35 -3.13
N PHE A 230 -17.65 12.28 -3.15
CA PHE A 230 -16.95 11.08 -3.62
C PHE A 230 -17.22 9.82 -2.79
N PHE A 231 -17.53 9.91 -1.49
CA PHE A 231 -17.90 8.74 -0.69
C PHE A 231 -19.22 8.14 -1.17
N ILE A 232 -20.20 8.99 -1.52
CA ILE A 232 -21.47 8.55 -2.11
C ILE A 232 -21.21 7.88 -3.45
N THR A 233 -20.37 8.47 -4.32
CA THR A 233 -19.96 7.86 -5.60
C THR A 233 -19.36 6.45 -5.39
N LEU A 234 -18.40 6.29 -4.47
CA LEU A 234 -17.78 4.98 -4.19
C LEU A 234 -18.78 3.97 -3.60
N GLY A 235 -19.66 4.41 -2.70
CA GLY A 235 -20.69 3.58 -2.10
C GLY A 235 -21.68 3.04 -3.13
N LEU A 236 -22.17 3.93 -4.01
CA LEU A 236 -23.06 3.56 -5.12
C LEU A 236 -22.37 2.70 -6.16
N LEU A 237 -21.10 2.97 -6.46
CA LEU A 237 -20.32 2.18 -7.41
C LEU A 237 -20.33 0.70 -7.01
N ARG A 238 -20.14 0.44 -5.70
CA ARG A 238 -20.20 -0.92 -5.17
C ARG A 238 -21.58 -1.56 -5.26
N LEU A 239 -22.65 -0.81 -5.01
CA LEU A 239 -24.02 -1.32 -5.12
C LEU A 239 -24.36 -1.65 -6.58
N VAL A 240 -24.03 -0.76 -7.51
CA VAL A 240 -24.32 -0.93 -8.95
C VAL A 240 -23.51 -2.06 -9.55
N VAL A 241 -22.24 -2.22 -9.18
CA VAL A 241 -21.41 -3.35 -9.66
C VAL A 241 -21.96 -4.68 -9.15
N ASN A 242 -22.42 -4.75 -7.91
CA ASN A 242 -23.07 -5.95 -7.38
C ASN A 242 -24.35 -6.30 -8.16
N PHE A 243 -25.07 -5.28 -8.65
CA PHE A 243 -26.31 -5.44 -9.43
C PHE A 243 -26.05 -5.83 -10.90
N LEU A 244 -25.18 -5.10 -11.61
CA LEU A 244 -24.84 -5.34 -13.02
C LEU A 244 -24.04 -6.65 -13.22
N GLY A 245 -23.49 -7.18 -12.14
CA GLY A 245 -22.71 -8.42 -12.17
C GLY A 245 -21.28 -8.22 -12.64
N ARG A 246 -20.55 -9.34 -12.68
CA ARG A 246 -19.10 -9.43 -12.91
C ARG A 246 -18.74 -10.24 -14.15
N ARG A 247 -19.61 -10.26 -15.16
CA ARG A 247 -19.34 -10.90 -16.45
C ARG A 247 -19.00 -9.84 -17.48
N TYR A 248 -18.15 -10.20 -18.46
CA TYR A 248 -17.80 -9.33 -19.59
C TYR A 248 -17.29 -7.94 -19.19
N HIS A 249 -16.43 -7.86 -18.17
CA HIS A 249 -15.93 -6.60 -17.61
C HIS A 249 -15.42 -5.60 -18.66
N LEU A 250 -14.64 -6.07 -19.65
CA LEU A 250 -14.11 -5.21 -20.70
C LEU A 250 -15.21 -4.62 -21.59
N LEU A 251 -16.10 -5.48 -22.10
CA LEU A 251 -17.20 -5.07 -22.98
C LEU A 251 -18.11 -4.06 -22.29
N LEU A 252 -18.47 -4.32 -21.04
CA LEU A 252 -19.37 -3.47 -20.27
C LEU A 252 -18.72 -2.11 -19.97
N GLY A 253 -17.42 -2.08 -19.63
CA GLY A 253 -16.66 -0.84 -19.45
C GLY A 253 -16.61 0.02 -20.72
N ILE A 254 -16.42 -0.62 -21.88
CA ILE A 254 -16.39 0.03 -23.20
C ILE A 254 -17.77 0.58 -23.57
N ILE A 255 -18.84 -0.23 -23.45
CA ILE A 255 -20.21 0.19 -23.76
C ILE A 255 -20.58 1.42 -22.92
N ILE A 256 -20.35 1.39 -21.60
CA ILE A 256 -20.66 2.52 -20.73
C ILE A 256 -19.86 3.77 -21.14
N ALA A 257 -18.58 3.64 -21.48
CA ALA A 257 -17.75 4.76 -21.92
C ALA A 257 -18.31 5.41 -23.19
N PHE A 258 -18.58 4.60 -24.23
CA PHE A 258 -19.08 5.08 -25.51
C PHE A 258 -20.49 5.65 -25.41
N THR A 259 -21.40 4.97 -24.71
CA THR A 259 -22.76 5.46 -24.50
C THR A 259 -22.73 6.78 -23.74
N TYR A 260 -21.97 6.88 -22.64
CA TYR A 260 -21.87 8.12 -21.88
C TYR A 260 -21.29 9.27 -22.72
N GLN A 261 -20.24 8.99 -23.51
CA GLN A 261 -19.65 9.99 -24.39
C GLN A 261 -20.62 10.44 -25.50
N TYR A 262 -21.41 9.52 -26.04
CA TYR A 262 -22.46 9.85 -26.99
C TYR A 262 -23.46 10.84 -26.40
N PHE A 263 -23.92 10.63 -25.15
CA PHE A 263 -24.80 11.58 -24.46
C PHE A 263 -24.12 12.93 -24.21
N LEU A 264 -22.84 12.95 -23.82
CA LEU A 264 -22.07 14.19 -23.63
C LEU A 264 -22.04 15.05 -24.90
N THR A 265 -21.80 14.43 -26.06
CA THR A 265 -21.60 15.14 -27.33
C THR A 265 -22.90 15.39 -28.09
N LYS A 266 -23.78 14.40 -28.25
CA LYS A 266 -24.97 14.49 -29.12
C LYS A 266 -26.22 14.99 -28.40
N ARG A 267 -26.31 14.86 -27.08
CA ARG A 267 -27.47 15.29 -26.28
C ARG A 267 -27.19 16.55 -25.46
N ASN A 268 -26.13 17.31 -25.78
CA ASN A 268 -25.70 18.53 -25.09
C ASN A 268 -25.53 18.38 -23.56
N LEU A 269 -25.30 17.15 -23.06
CA LEU A 269 -25.11 16.91 -21.63
C LEU A 269 -23.82 17.58 -21.13
N GLN A 270 -22.78 17.69 -21.97
CA GLN A 270 -21.55 18.41 -21.63
C GLN A 270 -21.82 19.89 -21.30
N GLU A 271 -22.60 20.58 -22.12
CA GLU A 271 -22.96 21.98 -21.87
C GLU A 271 -23.82 22.12 -20.61
N TYR A 272 -24.77 21.21 -20.41
CA TYR A 272 -25.58 21.16 -19.19
C TYR A 272 -24.71 21.01 -17.93
N LEU A 273 -23.67 20.19 -17.94
CA LEU A 273 -22.81 19.97 -16.77
C LEU A 273 -21.83 21.14 -16.52
N ILE A 274 -21.34 21.79 -17.57
CA ILE A 274 -20.32 22.85 -17.47
C ILE A 274 -20.95 24.22 -17.24
N SER A 275 -22.12 24.50 -17.82
CA SER A 275 -22.73 25.82 -17.82
C SER A 275 -23.07 26.29 -16.40
N ASN A 276 -22.61 27.50 -16.06
CA ASN A 276 -22.97 28.18 -14.81
C ASN A 276 -24.35 28.85 -14.88
N LYS A 277 -24.96 28.96 -16.07
CA LYS A 277 -26.21 29.70 -16.29
C LYS A 277 -27.47 28.88 -15.99
N THR A 278 -27.33 27.57 -15.91
CA THR A 278 -28.42 26.62 -15.63
C THR A 278 -28.88 26.72 -14.18
N LYS A 279 -30.19 26.92 -13.96
CA LYS A 279 -30.78 27.03 -12.63
C LYS A 279 -30.78 25.68 -11.89
N ARG A 280 -30.26 25.64 -10.66
CA ARG A 280 -30.25 24.44 -9.78
C ARG A 280 -31.58 24.28 -9.01
N LYS A 281 -32.67 23.97 -9.71
CA LYS A 281 -34.02 23.84 -9.11
C LYS A 281 -34.23 22.49 -8.42
N ASP A 282 -34.11 21.40 -9.16
CA ASP A 282 -34.44 20.05 -8.69
C ASP A 282 -33.24 19.33 -8.08
N PHE A 283 -33.47 18.26 -7.30
CA PHE A 283 -32.41 17.46 -6.69
C PHE A 283 -31.35 16.98 -7.70
N VAL A 284 -31.79 16.53 -8.89
CA VAL A 284 -30.88 16.12 -9.97
C VAL A 284 -30.04 17.31 -10.45
N SER A 285 -30.67 18.46 -10.73
CA SER A 285 -29.97 19.69 -11.15
C SER A 285 -29.01 20.21 -10.08
N LYS A 286 -29.31 20.00 -8.80
CA LYS A 286 -28.45 20.36 -7.67
C LYS A 286 -27.19 19.48 -7.57
N ASN A 287 -27.27 18.22 -8.02
CA ASN A 287 -26.23 17.19 -7.89
C ASN A 287 -25.73 16.60 -9.22
N ARG A 288 -26.04 17.27 -10.33
CA ARG A 288 -25.82 16.76 -11.69
C ARG A 288 -24.37 16.34 -11.94
N GLU A 289 -23.40 17.08 -11.42
CA GLU A 289 -21.99 16.80 -11.65
C GLU A 289 -21.62 15.41 -11.10
N GLY A 290 -22.01 15.10 -9.87
CA GLY A 290 -21.76 13.81 -9.24
C GLY A 290 -22.59 12.66 -9.82
N ILE A 291 -23.86 12.92 -10.16
CA ILE A 291 -24.76 11.91 -10.72
C ILE A 291 -24.30 11.46 -12.10
N PHE A 292 -23.98 12.38 -13.01
CA PHE A 292 -23.63 12.02 -14.39
C PHE A 292 -22.18 11.54 -14.51
N SER A 293 -21.23 12.12 -13.76
CA SER A 293 -19.85 11.64 -13.72
C SER A 293 -19.72 10.21 -13.16
N PHE A 294 -20.72 9.73 -12.42
CA PHE A 294 -20.83 8.34 -11.97
C PHE A 294 -20.66 7.33 -13.12
N CYS A 295 -21.24 7.61 -14.30
CA CYS A 295 -21.10 6.74 -15.47
C CYS A 295 -19.64 6.61 -15.93
N GLY A 296 -18.89 7.71 -15.90
CA GLY A 296 -17.46 7.70 -16.19
C GLY A 296 -16.66 6.89 -15.17
N TYR A 297 -16.92 7.08 -13.87
CA TYR A 297 -16.28 6.27 -12.81
C TYR A 297 -16.67 4.78 -12.89
N LEU A 298 -17.90 4.46 -13.29
CA LEU A 298 -18.36 3.09 -13.51
C LEU A 298 -17.59 2.44 -14.67
N SER A 299 -17.33 3.17 -15.75
CA SER A 299 -16.46 2.68 -16.84
C SER A 299 -15.02 2.46 -16.36
N ILE A 300 -14.43 3.41 -15.63
CA ILE A 300 -13.09 3.26 -15.02
C ILE A 300 -13.01 1.98 -14.20
N TYR A 301 -14.03 1.70 -13.39
CA TYR A 301 -14.10 0.48 -12.59
C TYR A 301 -14.05 -0.79 -13.44
N TYR A 302 -14.91 -0.90 -14.46
CA TYR A 302 -15.01 -2.11 -15.28
C TYR A 302 -13.76 -2.33 -16.14
N LEU A 303 -13.18 -1.26 -16.70
CA LEU A 303 -11.91 -1.34 -17.44
C LEU A 303 -10.75 -1.73 -16.52
N ALA A 304 -10.66 -1.15 -15.33
CA ALA A 304 -9.66 -1.52 -14.32
C ALA A 304 -9.82 -2.98 -13.87
N SER A 305 -11.06 -3.43 -13.69
CA SER A 305 -11.38 -4.83 -13.36
C SER A 305 -10.99 -5.79 -14.48
N ALA A 306 -11.15 -5.41 -15.75
CA ALA A 306 -10.69 -6.21 -16.88
C ALA A 306 -9.16 -6.33 -16.92
N ILE A 307 -8.44 -5.22 -16.67
CA ILE A 307 -6.97 -5.23 -16.55
C ILE A 307 -6.54 -6.11 -15.37
N ALA A 308 -7.22 -6.01 -14.23
CA ALA A 308 -6.97 -6.85 -13.06
C ALA A 308 -7.16 -8.34 -13.39
N ASN A 309 -8.29 -8.72 -13.99
CA ASN A 309 -8.53 -10.11 -14.41
C ASN A 309 -7.42 -10.59 -15.36
N PHE A 310 -7.05 -9.79 -16.36
CA PHE A 310 -5.96 -10.12 -17.28
C PHE A 310 -4.60 -10.34 -16.57
N LEU A 311 -4.33 -9.60 -15.50
CA LEU A 311 -3.13 -9.74 -14.69
C LEU A 311 -3.14 -11.01 -13.81
N PHE A 312 -4.31 -11.48 -13.39
CA PHE A 312 -4.43 -12.53 -12.37
C PHE A 312 -4.86 -13.90 -12.90
N THR A 313 -5.50 -13.98 -14.07
CA THR A 313 -6.08 -15.24 -14.59
C THR A 313 -5.07 -16.37 -14.85
N GLU A 314 -3.80 -16.07 -15.13
CA GLU A 314 -2.79 -17.11 -15.37
C GLU A 314 -1.87 -17.39 -14.18
N ILE A 315 -1.97 -16.62 -13.09
CA ILE A 315 -1.20 -16.87 -11.87
C ILE A 315 -1.88 -17.99 -11.03
N SER A 316 -3.15 -18.28 -11.29
CA SER A 316 -3.97 -19.20 -10.50
C SER A 316 -4.10 -20.61 -11.05
N ASP A 317 -3.92 -20.83 -12.35
CA ASP A 317 -3.92 -22.20 -12.88
C ASP A 317 -2.55 -22.82 -12.59
N GLN A 318 -2.53 -23.65 -11.53
CA GLN A 318 -1.63 -24.78 -11.27
C GLN A 318 -0.61 -24.69 -10.11
N ASP A 319 -0.54 -23.60 -9.33
CA ASP A 319 0.64 -23.38 -8.45
C ASP A 319 0.36 -23.19 -6.94
N TYR A 320 -0.89 -23.37 -6.46
CA TYR A 320 -1.26 -23.13 -5.04
C TYR A 320 -1.51 -24.40 -4.21
N CYS A 321 -1.04 -25.56 -4.66
CA CYS A 321 -1.12 -26.80 -3.90
C CYS A 321 0.27 -27.18 -3.35
N ASP A 322 0.35 -27.22 -2.02
CA ASP A 322 1.44 -27.68 -1.16
C ASP A 322 2.72 -26.84 -1.04
N PRO A 323 2.91 -26.08 0.08
CA PRO A 323 4.18 -25.46 0.43
C PRO A 323 5.29 -26.47 0.82
N LEU A 324 5.02 -27.77 0.70
CA LEU A 324 5.94 -28.87 1.00
C LEU A 324 6.63 -29.45 -0.25
N ILE A 325 6.26 -29.01 -1.46
CA ILE A 325 6.84 -29.52 -2.71
C ILE A 325 7.94 -28.57 -3.19
N ASN A 326 9.19 -29.06 -3.22
CA ASN A 326 10.30 -28.38 -3.85
C ASN A 326 10.01 -28.20 -5.36
N PHE A 327 9.65 -26.99 -5.77
CA PHE A 327 9.42 -26.65 -7.19
C PHE A 327 10.65 -26.97 -8.05
N ASN A 328 10.46 -27.70 -9.15
CA ASN A 328 11.53 -28.03 -10.09
C ASN A 328 12.03 -26.78 -10.86
N VAL A 329 13.32 -26.74 -11.19
CA VAL A 329 13.98 -25.63 -11.93
C VAL A 329 13.27 -25.31 -13.26
N THR A 330 12.66 -26.31 -13.89
CA THR A 330 11.88 -26.19 -15.14
C THR A 330 10.59 -25.40 -14.97
N GLU A 331 9.88 -25.60 -13.87
CA GLU A 331 8.61 -24.93 -13.55
C GLU A 331 8.84 -23.46 -13.16
N LYS A 332 9.96 -23.19 -12.47
CA LYS A 332 10.43 -21.83 -12.17
C LYS A 332 10.78 -21.03 -13.43
N ARG A 333 11.42 -21.65 -14.44
CA ARG A 333 11.70 -21.01 -15.75
C ARG A 333 10.42 -20.72 -16.54
N ARG A 334 9.37 -21.53 -16.40
CA ARG A 334 8.05 -21.31 -17.01
C ARG A 334 7.40 -20.03 -16.47
N ARG A 335 7.41 -19.82 -15.14
CA ARG A 335 6.88 -18.60 -14.50
C ARG A 335 7.52 -17.32 -15.05
N ILE A 336 8.84 -17.31 -15.23
CA ILE A 336 9.58 -16.16 -15.76
C ILE A 336 9.15 -15.83 -17.20
N LYS A 337 9.00 -16.85 -18.06
CA LYS A 337 8.54 -16.66 -19.43
C LYS A 337 7.13 -16.07 -19.49
N VAL A 338 6.21 -16.61 -18.68
CA VAL A 338 4.83 -16.08 -18.57
C VAL A 338 4.85 -14.63 -18.09
N TRP A 339 5.65 -14.30 -17.09
CA TRP A 339 5.76 -12.95 -16.56
C TRP A 339 6.36 -11.94 -17.55
N PHE A 340 7.39 -12.34 -18.30
CA PHE A 340 7.98 -11.51 -19.35
C PHE A 340 6.96 -11.25 -20.47
N TYR A 341 6.28 -12.30 -20.91
CA TYR A 341 5.24 -12.20 -21.93
C TYR A 341 4.08 -11.29 -21.48
N ARG A 342 3.58 -11.47 -20.25
CA ARG A 342 2.54 -10.63 -19.65
C ARG A 342 2.99 -9.18 -19.50
N SER A 343 4.22 -8.94 -19.08
CA SER A 343 4.81 -7.59 -18.99
C SER A 343 4.86 -6.91 -20.37
N PHE A 344 5.28 -7.65 -21.40
CA PHE A 344 5.28 -7.17 -22.78
C PHE A 344 3.87 -6.88 -23.30
N GLN A 345 2.90 -7.76 -23.06
CA GLN A 345 1.50 -7.54 -23.40
C GLN A 345 0.91 -6.30 -22.69
N LEU A 346 1.28 -6.07 -21.42
CA LEU A 346 0.91 -4.85 -20.72
C LEU A 346 1.55 -3.63 -21.37
N LEU A 347 2.82 -3.67 -21.75
CA LEU A 347 3.45 -2.55 -22.45
C LEU A 347 2.74 -2.23 -23.78
N LEU A 348 2.43 -3.25 -24.58
CA LEU A 348 1.66 -3.11 -25.81
C LEU A 348 0.28 -2.50 -25.55
N LEU A 349 -0.46 -3.02 -24.56
CA LEU A 349 -1.75 -2.48 -24.18
C LEU A 349 -1.66 -1.01 -23.72
N THR A 350 -0.55 -0.58 -23.12
CA THR A 350 -0.36 0.82 -22.74
C THR A 350 -0.19 1.71 -23.97
N ALA A 351 0.57 1.25 -24.97
CA ALA A 351 0.69 1.95 -26.24
C ALA A 351 -0.67 2.07 -26.95
N VAL A 352 -1.46 0.99 -26.98
CA VAL A 352 -2.80 0.99 -27.57
C VAL A 352 -3.73 1.97 -26.86
N VAL A 353 -3.79 1.93 -25.52
CA VAL A 353 -4.66 2.84 -24.75
C VAL A 353 -4.17 4.30 -24.85
N PHE A 354 -2.87 4.54 -24.98
CA PHE A 354 -2.32 5.88 -25.24
C PHE A 354 -2.72 6.41 -26.61
N VAL A 355 -2.61 5.61 -27.67
CA VAL A 355 -3.10 6.00 -29.01
C VAL A 355 -4.61 6.27 -28.97
N ALA A 356 -5.39 5.41 -28.31
CA ALA A 356 -6.83 5.63 -28.14
C ALA A 356 -7.14 6.92 -27.36
N GLN A 357 -6.33 7.25 -26.33
CA GLN A 357 -6.45 8.48 -25.57
C GLN A 357 -6.23 9.71 -26.48
N GLU A 358 -5.14 9.75 -27.25
CA GLU A 358 -4.83 10.87 -28.12
C GLU A 358 -5.87 11.04 -29.24
N LEU A 359 -6.37 9.94 -29.80
CA LEU A 359 -7.50 9.98 -30.73
C LEU A 359 -8.76 10.54 -30.06
N ALA A 360 -9.10 10.08 -28.85
CA ALA A 360 -10.24 10.60 -28.11
C ALA A 360 -10.10 12.11 -27.82
N ILE A 361 -8.89 12.58 -27.48
CA ILE A 361 -8.61 14.01 -27.28
C ILE A 361 -8.86 14.79 -28.57
N LYS A 362 -8.40 14.27 -29.71
CA LYS A 362 -8.58 14.91 -31.02
C LYS A 362 -10.06 14.99 -31.44
N PHE A 363 -10.86 13.95 -31.18
CA PHE A 363 -12.25 13.88 -31.63
C PHE A 363 -13.27 14.52 -30.68
N VAL A 364 -13.02 14.45 -29.36
CA VAL A 364 -14.00 14.81 -28.33
C VAL A 364 -13.57 16.04 -27.52
N GLY A 365 -12.27 16.34 -27.52
CA GLY A 365 -11.69 17.44 -26.75
C GLY A 365 -10.91 16.98 -25.51
N PRO A 366 -10.43 17.91 -24.68
CA PRO A 366 -9.51 17.62 -23.59
C PRO A 366 -10.13 16.79 -22.45
N PRO A 367 -9.31 16.12 -21.62
CA PRO A 367 -9.78 15.40 -20.45
C PRO A 367 -10.40 16.34 -19.41
N SER A 368 -11.45 15.86 -18.75
CA SER A 368 -12.10 16.56 -17.64
C SER A 368 -12.53 15.58 -16.56
N ARG A 369 -11.99 15.78 -15.35
CA ARG A 369 -12.42 15.07 -14.13
C ARG A 369 -13.89 15.38 -13.80
N ARG A 370 -14.32 16.64 -13.95
CA ARG A 370 -15.66 17.10 -13.53
C ARG A 370 -16.78 16.33 -14.23
N ILE A 371 -16.63 16.07 -15.54
CA ILE A 371 -17.59 15.29 -16.32
C ILE A 371 -17.19 13.82 -16.47
N ALA A 372 -15.93 13.45 -16.18
CA ALA A 372 -15.38 12.10 -16.38
C ALA A 372 -15.57 11.58 -17.83
N ASN A 373 -15.17 12.38 -18.82
CA ASN A 373 -15.28 12.04 -20.25
C ASN A 373 -14.32 10.93 -20.69
N VAL A 374 -14.49 10.39 -21.90
CA VAL A 374 -13.64 9.30 -22.42
C VAL A 374 -12.14 9.61 -22.43
N PRO A 375 -11.68 10.80 -22.86
CA PRO A 375 -10.26 11.18 -22.72
C PRO A 375 -9.74 11.04 -21.29
N TYR A 376 -10.51 11.49 -20.29
CA TYR A 376 -10.16 11.31 -18.87
C TYR A 376 -10.14 9.83 -18.46
N ILE A 377 -11.14 9.03 -18.87
CA ILE A 377 -11.19 7.59 -18.55
C ILE A 377 -9.94 6.88 -19.06
N LEU A 378 -9.59 7.08 -20.34
CA LEU A 378 -8.43 6.44 -20.98
C LEU A 378 -7.10 6.92 -20.37
N GLU A 379 -6.99 8.21 -20.07
CA GLU A 379 -5.83 8.76 -19.37
C GLU A 379 -5.65 8.12 -17.99
N MET A 380 -6.72 8.01 -17.20
CA MET A 380 -6.65 7.37 -15.89
C MET A 380 -6.31 5.88 -15.98
N MET A 381 -6.71 5.18 -17.04
CA MET A 381 -6.28 3.80 -17.29
C MET A 381 -4.76 3.72 -17.54
N ASN A 382 -4.21 4.62 -18.37
CA ASN A 382 -2.77 4.67 -18.65
C ASN A 382 -1.95 5.00 -17.39
N LEU A 383 -2.35 6.03 -16.65
CA LEU A 383 -1.64 6.51 -15.47
C LEU A 383 -1.61 5.45 -14.35
N ASN A 384 -2.77 4.88 -14.00
CA ASN A 384 -2.84 3.89 -12.91
C ASN A 384 -2.22 2.53 -13.28
N LYS A 385 -2.21 2.18 -14.57
CA LYS A 385 -1.53 0.98 -15.06
C LYS A 385 -0.03 1.11 -15.02
N LYS A 386 0.56 2.28 -15.34
CA LYS A 386 2.02 2.48 -15.26
C LYS A 386 2.56 2.20 -13.86
N LEU A 387 1.80 2.62 -12.85
CA LEU A 387 2.10 2.34 -11.45
C LEU A 387 2.04 0.81 -11.18
N SER A 388 1.16 0.08 -11.89
CA SER A 388 1.05 -1.40 -11.91
C SER A 388 2.16 -2.17 -12.61
N THR A 389 2.73 -1.60 -13.65
CA THR A 389 3.91 -2.15 -14.31
C THR A 389 5.21 -1.83 -13.57
N GLY A 390 5.21 -0.94 -12.58
CA GLY A 390 6.38 -0.59 -11.76
C GLY A 390 6.91 -1.71 -10.84
N LYS A 391 6.32 -2.92 -10.89
CA LYS A 391 6.85 -4.11 -10.19
C LYS A 391 8.29 -4.44 -10.58
N HIS A 392 8.71 -4.10 -11.80
CA HIS A 392 10.04 -4.42 -12.35
C HIS A 392 11.21 -3.86 -11.51
N THR A 393 11.05 -2.71 -10.84
CA THR A 393 12.14 -2.08 -10.08
C THR A 393 12.13 -2.37 -8.58
N GLN A 394 11.04 -2.92 -8.03
CA GLN A 394 10.94 -3.35 -6.62
C GLN A 394 11.43 -4.78 -6.37
N LEU A 395 11.48 -5.57 -7.43
CA LEU A 395 11.75 -7.00 -7.39
C LEU A 395 13.22 -7.29 -7.04
N GLU A 396 14.18 -6.46 -7.48
CA GLU A 396 15.62 -6.75 -7.29
C GLU A 396 16.14 -6.46 -5.87
N VAL A 397 15.55 -5.51 -5.14
CA VAL A 397 16.12 -5.04 -3.88
C VAL A 397 15.75 -5.93 -2.69
N HIS A 398 14.50 -6.37 -2.59
CA HIS A 398 14.03 -7.03 -1.37
C HIS A 398 14.51 -8.49 -1.30
N SER A 399 14.89 -9.09 -2.44
CA SER A 399 15.74 -10.29 -2.48
C SER A 399 17.06 -10.07 -1.75
N GLU A 400 17.70 -8.91 -1.85
CA GLU A 400 18.97 -8.68 -1.17
C GLU A 400 18.82 -8.58 0.36
N THR A 401 17.63 -8.20 0.84
CA THR A 401 17.38 -8.00 2.28
C THR A 401 17.23 -9.29 3.09
N LYS A 402 16.77 -10.43 2.50
CA LYS A 402 16.89 -11.73 3.21
C LYS A 402 18.31 -12.30 3.18
N ILE A 403 19.26 -11.69 2.46
CA ILE A 403 20.65 -12.18 2.37
C ILE A 403 21.53 -11.62 3.50
N VAL A 404 21.15 -10.43 4.01
CA VAL A 404 21.94 -9.64 4.96
C VAL A 404 21.59 -9.93 6.43
N VAL A 405 20.34 -10.28 6.72
CA VAL A 405 19.92 -10.69 8.06
C VAL A 405 19.91 -12.21 8.08
N ASP A 406 20.76 -12.80 8.93
CA ASP A 406 20.76 -14.24 9.20
C ASP A 406 19.35 -14.73 9.55
N ASN A 407 19.08 -16.04 9.44
CA ASN A 407 17.74 -16.69 9.45
C ASN A 407 16.82 -16.44 10.69
N ASP A 408 17.06 -15.41 11.49
CA ASP A 408 16.19 -14.93 12.55
C ASP A 408 14.92 -14.29 11.95
N GLU A 409 13.84 -15.07 11.88
CA GLU A 409 12.52 -14.64 11.42
C GLU A 409 12.03 -13.35 12.13
N ASN A 410 12.39 -13.16 13.40
CA ASN A 410 12.04 -11.97 14.19
C ASN A 410 12.70 -10.68 13.64
N SER A 411 13.96 -10.76 13.19
CA SER A 411 14.71 -9.61 12.67
C SER A 411 14.20 -9.20 11.28
N LEU A 412 13.79 -10.19 10.47
CA LEU A 412 13.17 -9.96 9.16
C LEU A 412 11.78 -9.31 9.28
N GLU A 413 11.01 -9.62 10.33
CA GLU A 413 9.72 -8.98 10.59
C GLU A 413 9.89 -7.49 10.95
N ILE A 414 10.95 -7.13 11.69
CA ILE A 414 11.27 -5.75 12.09
C ILE A 414 11.70 -4.86 10.90
N LEU A 415 12.17 -5.47 9.81
CA LEU A 415 12.57 -4.75 8.59
C LEU A 415 11.42 -4.42 7.65
N LYS A 416 10.22 -5.00 7.84
CA LYS A 416 9.06 -4.73 6.99
C LYS A 416 8.63 -3.26 7.10
N PRO A 417 8.12 -2.64 6.01
CA PRO A 417 7.62 -1.28 6.05
C PRO A 417 6.29 -1.22 6.83
N PHE A 418 6.39 -1.09 8.15
CA PHE A 418 5.24 -1.05 9.06
C PHE A 418 4.25 0.07 8.73
N LEU A 419 4.76 1.19 8.19
CA LEU A 419 3.94 2.30 7.76
C LEU A 419 2.95 1.90 6.65
N VAL A 420 3.43 1.12 5.68
CA VAL A 420 2.64 0.66 4.54
C VAL A 420 1.51 -0.24 5.00
N ASP A 421 1.80 -1.18 5.88
CA ASP A 421 0.80 -2.11 6.41
C ASP A 421 -0.24 -1.39 7.28
N SER A 422 0.20 -0.48 8.14
CA SER A 422 -0.70 0.26 9.05
C SER A 422 -1.73 1.08 8.28
N ILE A 423 -1.29 1.84 7.27
CA ILE A 423 -2.18 2.67 6.45
C ILE A 423 -3.10 1.79 5.59
N ASN A 424 -2.62 0.69 5.01
CA ASN A 424 -3.49 -0.17 4.20
C ASN A 424 -4.56 -0.90 5.00
N GLN A 425 -4.21 -1.36 6.20
CA GLN A 425 -5.16 -2.02 7.11
C GLN A 425 -6.26 -1.07 7.58
N GLN A 426 -5.93 0.20 7.83
CA GLN A 426 -6.85 1.22 8.34
C GLN A 426 -7.07 2.37 7.35
N GLY A 427 -7.09 2.12 6.04
CA GLY A 427 -7.09 3.18 5.04
C GLY A 427 -8.28 4.14 5.11
N LEU A 428 -9.47 3.64 5.50
CA LEU A 428 -10.65 4.49 5.70
C LEU A 428 -10.48 5.40 6.92
N LEU A 429 -9.94 4.87 8.03
CA LEU A 429 -9.67 5.64 9.24
C LEU A 429 -8.62 6.72 8.95
N PHE A 430 -7.53 6.38 8.27
CA PHE A 430 -6.51 7.35 7.86
C PHE A 430 -7.11 8.47 7.02
N PHE A 431 -7.96 8.14 6.05
CA PHE A 431 -8.61 9.12 5.20
C PHE A 431 -9.56 10.05 5.98
N VAL A 432 -10.40 9.50 6.88
CA VAL A 432 -11.31 10.30 7.71
C VAL A 432 -10.53 11.18 8.68
N LEU A 433 -9.51 10.64 9.34
CA LEU A 433 -8.63 11.38 10.26
C LEU A 433 -7.96 12.55 9.54
N ALA A 434 -7.41 12.31 8.35
CA ALA A 434 -6.79 13.36 7.54
C ALA A 434 -7.79 14.49 7.24
N ASN A 435 -8.99 14.17 6.73
CA ASN A 435 -10.02 15.20 6.46
C ASN A 435 -10.45 15.97 7.72
N MET A 436 -10.57 15.30 8.87
CA MET A 436 -10.92 15.97 10.14
C MET A 436 -9.80 16.90 10.61
N LEU A 437 -8.55 16.44 10.56
CA LEU A 437 -7.39 17.25 10.93
C LEU A 437 -7.17 18.42 9.96
N THR A 438 -7.47 18.27 8.66
CA THR A 438 -7.49 19.41 7.72
C THR A 438 -8.48 20.47 8.17
N GLY A 439 -9.72 20.07 8.50
CA GLY A 439 -10.73 21.00 9.02
C GLY A 439 -10.33 21.66 10.34
N LEU A 440 -9.60 20.94 11.20
CA LEU A 440 -9.07 21.49 12.45
C LEU A 440 -7.95 22.52 12.19
N VAL A 441 -6.97 22.18 11.35
CA VAL A 441 -5.88 23.09 10.98
C VAL A 441 -6.43 24.38 10.34
N ASN A 442 -7.39 24.27 9.42
CA ASN A 442 -8.00 25.43 8.76
C ASN A 442 -8.80 26.32 9.71
N LYS A 443 -9.28 25.79 10.85
CA LYS A 443 -9.94 26.58 11.89
C LYS A 443 -8.94 27.22 12.87
N CYS A 444 -7.86 26.52 13.17
CA CYS A 444 -6.84 26.98 14.12
C CYS A 444 -5.86 27.99 13.49
N ILE A 445 -5.56 27.84 12.21
CA ILE A 445 -4.53 28.62 11.50
C ILE A 445 -5.17 29.19 10.23
N ASN A 446 -5.00 30.49 10.00
CA ASN A 446 -5.33 31.08 8.70
C ASN A 446 -4.27 30.67 7.67
N THR A 447 -4.46 29.51 7.04
CA THR A 447 -3.51 28.89 6.08
C THR A 447 -3.17 29.81 4.91
N SER A 448 -4.09 30.69 4.52
CA SER A 448 -3.89 31.67 3.45
C SER A 448 -2.92 32.80 3.81
N SER A 449 -2.74 33.07 5.11
CA SER A 449 -1.84 34.12 5.61
C SER A 449 -0.39 33.67 5.81
N VAL A 450 -0.12 32.36 5.74
CA VAL A 450 1.21 31.79 5.96
C VAL A 450 2.07 31.94 4.71
N LYS A 451 2.76 33.08 4.59
CA LYS A 451 3.63 33.40 3.43
C LYS A 451 4.97 32.66 3.44
N ASN A 452 5.50 32.29 4.61
CA ASN A 452 6.78 31.61 4.69
C ASN A 452 6.64 30.14 4.27
N HIS A 453 7.26 29.80 3.15
CA HIS A 453 7.22 28.47 2.54
C HIS A 453 7.76 27.37 3.46
N TYR A 454 8.78 27.65 4.28
CA TYR A 454 9.36 26.68 5.21
C TYR A 454 8.39 26.39 6.37
N HIS A 455 7.74 27.42 6.91
CA HIS A 455 6.72 27.23 7.96
C HIS A 455 5.52 26.45 7.44
N ALA A 456 5.02 26.77 6.24
CA ALA A 456 3.93 26.02 5.62
C ALA A 456 4.28 24.54 5.42
N THR A 457 5.49 24.26 4.91
CA THR A 457 5.97 22.88 4.69
C THR A 457 6.17 22.13 6.02
N ALA A 458 6.68 22.80 7.05
CA ALA A 458 6.81 22.24 8.38
C ALA A 458 5.43 21.88 8.98
N LEU A 459 4.43 22.77 8.87
CA LEU A 459 3.06 22.51 9.33
C LEU A 459 2.45 21.29 8.63
N ILE A 460 2.59 21.20 7.30
CA ILE A 460 2.12 20.04 6.52
C ILE A 460 2.85 18.76 6.96
N THR A 461 4.16 18.84 7.21
CA THR A 461 4.96 17.69 7.67
C THR A 461 4.51 17.21 9.05
N VAL A 462 4.30 18.12 10.01
CA VAL A 462 3.77 17.81 11.34
C VAL A 462 2.38 17.18 11.23
N TYR A 463 1.50 17.75 10.41
CA TYR A 463 0.19 17.17 10.13
C TYR A 463 0.29 15.73 9.58
N MET A 464 1.21 15.46 8.64
CA MET A 464 1.38 14.12 8.10
C MET A 464 1.93 13.14 9.16
N CYS A 465 2.92 13.56 9.93
CA CYS A 465 3.46 12.77 11.03
C CYS A 465 2.38 12.41 12.06
N THR A 466 1.54 13.38 12.46
CA THR A 466 0.45 13.13 13.41
C THR A 466 -0.59 12.14 12.87
N CYS A 467 -1.02 12.27 11.61
CA CYS A 467 -1.93 11.33 10.96
C CYS A 467 -1.37 9.90 10.96
N VAL A 468 -0.10 9.78 10.55
CA VAL A 468 0.60 8.51 10.41
C VAL A 468 0.84 7.83 11.75
N ILE A 469 1.32 8.58 12.75
CA ILE A 469 1.56 8.09 14.12
C ILE A 469 0.25 7.62 14.75
N ALA A 470 -0.83 8.39 14.65
CA ALA A 470 -2.13 8.04 15.22
C ALA A 470 -2.67 6.72 14.66
N VAL A 471 -2.60 6.52 13.33
CA VAL A 471 -3.06 5.29 12.69
C VAL A 471 -2.15 4.10 13.02
N HIS A 472 -0.84 4.33 13.10
CA HIS A 472 0.10 3.29 13.50
C HIS A 472 -0.16 2.82 14.93
N LEU A 473 -0.28 3.74 15.89
CA LEU A 473 -0.63 3.46 17.28
C LEU A 473 -1.96 2.71 17.39
N PHE A 474 -3.01 3.20 16.70
CA PHE A 474 -4.31 2.53 16.68
C PHE A 474 -4.21 1.08 16.16
N THR A 475 -3.43 0.87 15.10
CA THR A 475 -3.22 -0.46 14.53
C THR A 475 -2.51 -1.38 15.52
N ARG A 476 -1.49 -0.89 16.25
CA ARG A 476 -0.79 -1.68 17.27
C ARG A 476 -1.67 -1.99 18.48
N LEU A 477 -2.42 -1.01 18.98
CA LEU A 477 -3.38 -1.22 20.07
C LEU A 477 -4.40 -2.30 19.71
N ARG A 478 -4.96 -2.22 18.49
CA ARG A 478 -5.91 -3.23 18.00
C ARG A 478 -5.31 -4.62 17.88
N LYS A 479 -4.05 -4.73 17.43
CA LYS A 479 -3.34 -6.02 17.40
C LYS A 479 -3.13 -6.58 18.82
N LYS A 480 -2.74 -5.74 19.78
CA LYS A 480 -2.55 -6.14 21.18
C LYS A 480 -3.86 -6.65 21.81
N ILE A 481 -4.96 -5.91 21.65
CA ILE A 481 -6.29 -6.29 22.15
C ILE A 481 -6.75 -7.62 21.53
N ASN A 482 -6.56 -7.81 20.22
CA ASN A 482 -6.93 -9.06 19.56
C ASN A 482 -6.12 -10.25 20.08
N CYS A 483 -4.82 -10.07 20.35
CA CYS A 483 -4.01 -11.11 20.99
C CYS A 483 -4.52 -11.44 22.40
N GLU A 484 -4.77 -10.44 23.23
CA GLU A 484 -5.31 -10.63 24.59
C GLU A 484 -6.67 -11.34 24.59
N ASN A 485 -7.56 -10.98 23.65
CA ASN A 485 -8.86 -11.64 23.46
C ASN A 485 -8.72 -13.08 22.95
N PHE A 486 -7.73 -13.35 22.10
CA PHE A 486 -7.44 -14.71 21.64
C PHE A 486 -6.94 -15.60 22.79
N TRP A 487 -6.02 -15.09 23.60
CA TRP A 487 -5.48 -15.82 24.75
C TRP A 487 -6.51 -16.03 25.86
N SER A 488 -7.41 -15.07 26.10
CA SER A 488 -8.53 -15.23 27.04
C SER A 488 -9.59 -16.21 26.52
N GLY A 489 -9.93 -16.16 25.22
CA GLY A 489 -10.82 -17.15 24.58
C GLY A 489 -10.24 -18.57 24.57
N ALA A 490 -8.93 -18.72 24.35
CA ALA A 490 -8.23 -20.01 24.42
C ALA A 490 -8.15 -20.55 25.86
N ARG A 491 -8.09 -19.67 26.87
CA ARG A 491 -8.21 -20.05 28.28
C ARG A 491 -9.63 -20.48 28.66
N SER A 492 -10.65 -19.77 28.17
CA SER A 492 -12.06 -20.14 28.42
C SER A 492 -12.42 -21.48 27.76
N SER A 493 -11.96 -21.73 26.53
CA SER A 493 -12.17 -22.99 25.82
C SER A 493 -11.44 -24.19 26.43
N ARG A 494 -10.44 -23.98 27.29
CA ARG A 494 -9.80 -25.07 28.07
C ARG A 494 -10.55 -25.42 29.35
N ASN A 495 -11.45 -24.55 29.82
CA ASN A 495 -12.25 -24.79 31.02
C ASN A 495 -13.61 -25.43 30.71
N ASP A 496 -14.11 -25.32 29.47
CA ASP A 496 -15.36 -25.93 29.03
C ASP A 496 -15.11 -27.28 28.33
N ASN A 497 -14.63 -28.28 29.08
CA ASN A 497 -14.70 -29.68 28.68
C ASN A 497 -15.94 -30.35 29.31
N SER A 498 -17.11 -30.11 28.72
CA SER A 498 -18.25 -31.02 28.80
C SER A 498 -18.41 -31.70 27.44
N LEU A 499 -18.10 -32.99 27.40
CA LEU A 499 -18.28 -33.93 26.27
C LEU A 499 -19.72 -33.88 25.69
N PRO A 500 -19.87 -34.24 24.40
CA PRO A 500 -20.27 -35.63 24.13
C PRO A 500 -19.46 -36.31 23.00
N CYS A 501 -19.35 -37.62 23.13
CA CYS A 501 -18.73 -38.58 22.23
C CYS A 501 -19.32 -38.61 20.81
N SER A 502 -18.46 -38.88 19.82
CA SER A 502 -18.74 -39.82 18.73
C SER A 502 -17.43 -40.32 18.09
N SER A 503 -17.03 -41.51 18.55
CA SER A 503 -16.31 -42.60 17.85
C SER A 503 -15.61 -42.32 16.51
N VAL A 504 -14.27 -42.38 16.52
CA VAL A 504 -13.49 -43.05 15.47
C VAL A 504 -12.38 -43.86 16.17
N LEU A 505 -12.42 -45.17 15.94
CA LEU A 505 -11.49 -46.19 16.42
C LEU A 505 -10.06 -45.90 15.97
N VAL A 506 -9.11 -45.86 16.91
CA VAL A 506 -7.70 -46.16 16.67
C VAL A 506 -7.28 -47.15 17.75
N GLN A 507 -6.69 -48.26 17.29
CA GLN A 507 -6.23 -49.37 18.11
C GLN A 507 -5.24 -48.95 19.19
N ASN A 508 -5.38 -49.63 20.33
CA ASN A 508 -4.55 -49.59 21.51
C ASN A 508 -3.07 -49.83 21.19
N GLU A 509 -2.20 -49.00 21.77
CA GLU A 509 -1.08 -49.47 22.59
C GLU A 509 -0.91 -48.49 23.76
N GLU A 510 -1.10 -49.00 24.96
CA GLU A 510 -0.97 -48.30 26.23
C GLU A 510 0.52 -48.08 26.56
N VAL A 511 0.93 -46.83 26.78
CA VAL A 511 1.91 -46.51 27.84
C VAL A 511 1.47 -45.24 28.57
N GLU A 512 1.44 -45.38 29.89
CA GLU A 512 0.99 -44.51 30.95
C GLU A 512 1.24 -42.99 30.86
N VAL A 513 0.25 -42.32 31.44
CA VAL A 513 0.09 -40.90 31.76
C VAL A 513 1.25 -40.30 32.56
N LYS A 514 1.72 -39.11 32.12
CA LYS A 514 1.97 -37.92 32.98
C LYS A 514 2.26 -36.68 32.12
N THR A 515 1.43 -35.66 32.24
CA THR A 515 1.74 -34.26 31.86
C THR A 515 1.51 -33.38 33.09
N PRO A 516 1.89 -32.08 33.11
CA PRO A 516 2.88 -31.35 32.29
C PRO A 516 3.86 -30.54 33.19
N VAL A 517 4.99 -30.03 32.69
CA VAL A 517 5.58 -28.71 33.06
C VAL A 517 6.81 -28.47 32.16
N VAL A 518 6.76 -27.38 31.39
CA VAL A 518 7.90 -26.66 30.78
C VAL A 518 8.67 -27.37 29.65
N LYS A 519 8.22 -27.10 28.41
CA LYS A 519 9.08 -27.07 27.22
C LYS A 519 9.98 -25.83 27.28
N VAL A 520 11.09 -25.96 28.00
CA VAL A 520 12.35 -25.28 27.75
C VAL A 520 13.37 -26.41 27.84
N ILE A 521 14.34 -26.49 26.91
CA ILE A 521 15.23 -27.64 26.63
C ILE A 521 14.70 -28.51 25.48
N CYS A 522 14.79 -27.98 24.26
CA CYS A 522 15.02 -28.78 23.05
C CYS A 522 15.87 -27.98 22.06
N PHE A 523 16.97 -27.40 22.55
CA PHE A 523 17.98 -26.74 21.72
C PHE A 523 19.43 -27.12 22.08
N CYS A 524 19.64 -28.03 23.05
CA CYS A 524 20.98 -28.44 23.48
C CYS A 524 21.41 -29.85 23.03
N GLU A 525 20.69 -30.49 22.11
CA GLU A 525 21.03 -31.87 21.70
C GLU A 525 21.15 -32.04 20.18
N LYS A 526 21.56 -30.98 19.47
CA LYS A 526 21.87 -31.03 18.02
C LYS A 526 23.17 -30.34 17.62
N VAL A 527 24.06 -30.08 18.57
CA VAL A 527 25.39 -29.48 18.36
C VAL A 527 26.49 -30.38 18.95
N ARG A 528 26.37 -31.70 18.79
CA ARG A 528 27.39 -32.65 19.25
C ARG A 528 27.84 -33.64 18.17
N ASN A 529 27.75 -33.25 16.91
CA ASN A 529 28.38 -33.97 15.79
C ASN A 529 28.66 -32.98 14.67
N TYR A 530 29.86 -32.41 14.67
CA TYR A 530 30.67 -32.03 13.50
C TYR A 530 31.92 -31.32 14.05
N GLU A 531 32.87 -32.12 14.51
CA GLU A 531 34.27 -31.73 14.51
C GLU A 531 34.73 -31.71 13.04
N ASP A 532 35.14 -30.54 12.54
CA ASP A 532 36.51 -30.37 12.02
C ASP A 532 36.73 -28.97 11.42
N ASN A 533 37.62 -28.25 12.12
CA ASN A 533 38.73 -27.44 11.62
C ASN A 533 38.54 -26.05 10.96
N ILE A 534 39.02 -25.07 11.75
CA ILE A 534 39.90 -23.93 11.40
C ILE A 534 39.23 -22.71 10.74
N LEU A 535 38.92 -21.69 11.56
CA LEU A 535 39.52 -20.32 11.51
C LEU A 535 38.75 -19.38 12.48
N TYR A 536 39.17 -19.27 13.74
CA TYR A 536 38.66 -18.24 14.67
C TYR A 536 39.82 -17.62 15.47
N SER A 537 40.51 -16.68 14.85
CA SER A 537 41.32 -15.68 15.55
C SER A 537 40.89 -14.31 15.02
N VAL A 538 40.13 -13.57 15.85
CA VAL A 538 39.96 -12.10 15.92
C VAL A 538 38.76 -11.70 16.80
N CYS A 539 37.89 -12.61 17.25
CA CYS A 539 36.77 -12.27 18.17
C CYS A 539 36.94 -12.66 19.65
N ILE A 540 38.17 -12.92 20.14
CA ILE A 540 38.46 -13.22 21.57
C ILE A 540 39.04 -11.99 22.30
N VAL A 541 38.49 -10.79 22.06
CA VAL A 541 38.82 -9.59 22.87
C VAL A 541 37.59 -8.94 23.49
N LYS A 542 36.37 -9.31 23.09
CA LYS A 542 35.13 -8.66 23.60
C LYS A 542 34.40 -9.43 24.70
N TYR A 543 34.76 -10.69 24.98
CA TYR A 543 34.06 -11.52 25.98
C TYR A 543 34.75 -11.60 27.35
N ILE A 544 35.98 -11.10 27.50
CA ILE A 544 36.71 -11.12 28.78
C ILE A 544 36.51 -9.82 29.61
N SER A 545 36.04 -8.73 28.99
CA SER A 545 35.90 -7.43 29.69
C SER A 545 34.58 -7.23 30.46
N ILE A 546 33.63 -8.17 30.40
CA ILE A 546 32.32 -8.05 31.10
C ILE A 546 32.14 -9.11 32.20
N TYR A 547 32.98 -10.17 32.21
CA TYR A 547 32.88 -11.24 33.21
C TYR A 547 33.75 -11.02 34.47
N LEU A 548 34.71 -10.08 34.43
CA LEU A 548 35.64 -9.82 35.54
C LEU A 548 35.25 -8.66 36.48
N THR A 549 34.12 -7.98 36.25
CA THR A 549 33.69 -6.84 37.07
C THR A 549 32.58 -7.15 38.08
N ARG A 550 32.22 -8.43 38.29
CA ARG A 550 31.07 -8.78 39.14
C ARG A 550 31.29 -9.77 40.28
N ASN A 551 32.48 -10.34 40.47
CA ASN A 551 32.79 -11.21 41.61
C ASN A 551 34.14 -10.85 42.24
N CYS A 552 34.16 -9.77 43.02
CA CYS A 552 35.22 -9.52 44.01
C CYS A 552 34.62 -8.80 45.22
N SER A 553 33.88 -9.55 46.03
CA SER A 553 33.63 -9.21 47.42
C SER A 553 33.31 -10.49 48.18
N SER A 554 34.04 -10.71 49.27
CA SER A 554 33.90 -11.75 50.30
C SER A 554 34.86 -12.95 50.22
N THR A 555 35.54 -13.14 51.35
CA THR A 555 36.25 -14.32 51.88
C THR A 555 37.56 -14.71 51.18
N SER A 556 38.74 -14.34 51.69
CA SER A 556 39.37 -14.70 52.98
C SER A 556 39.68 -16.19 53.12
N SER A 557 40.98 -16.44 53.30
CA SER A 557 41.62 -17.57 53.96
C SER A 557 41.90 -18.86 53.17
N THR A 558 43.20 -19.19 53.21
CA THR A 558 43.82 -20.49 53.46
C THR A 558 44.44 -21.27 52.29
N PHE A 559 45.72 -21.62 52.53
CA PHE A 559 46.56 -22.66 51.95
C PHE A 559 47.45 -22.37 50.73
N THR A 560 48.57 -21.74 51.07
CA THR A 560 49.94 -22.06 50.62
C THR A 560 50.29 -23.55 50.63
N ASN A 561 51.23 -23.94 49.77
CA ASN A 561 52.16 -25.10 49.83
C ASN A 561 51.71 -26.46 49.24
N ILE A 562 52.26 -26.84 48.08
CA ILE A 562 53.36 -27.83 47.90
C ILE A 562 53.44 -28.31 46.43
N LEU A 563 54.66 -28.21 45.88
CA LEU A 563 55.29 -28.90 44.73
C LEU A 563 54.57 -28.97 43.37
#